data_AF-A0AAJ6JQ36-F1
#
_entry.id   AF-A0AAJ6JQ36-F1
#
_cell.length_a   1.000
_cell.length_b   1.000
_cell.length_c   1.000
_cell.angle_alpha   90.00
_cell.angle_beta   90.00
_cell.angle_gamma   90.00
#
_symmetry.space_group_name_H-M   'P 1'
#
loop_
_entity.id
_entity.type
_entity.pdbx_description
1 polymer ?
#
loop_
_entity_poly.entity_id
_entity_poly.type
_entity_poly.pdbx_seq_one_letter_code
_entity_poly.pdbx_strand_id
1 'polypeptide(L)'
;MTRRILCFGDSLTWGWIAVPEGAPTTRFSLSRAWTGVMALKLGPDYEIVEEALNARTTSIDDPVDPRLNGSAYLPVALASHFPLDLVIIMLGTNDTKSYYRRTSYEIAVGMSKLVCQVLTSAGGLGTVYPAPRVLVVAPPPLGPLTDPWLQEMFDCAREKMLELAKQYRALAGFMKGRTRKWQAATICPLFLPGPMQAQCRPTRDSSRGDASRRRRGPGNWQFGAKAWHPLERTPSRLI
;
A
#
# COMPACT_ATOMS: atom_id res chain seq x y z
N MET A 1 27.13 -9.11 11.26
CA MET A 1 26.00 -9.82 10.61
C MET A 1 25.13 -8.78 9.94
N THR A 2 24.84 -8.96 8.65
CA THR A 2 23.98 -8.06 7.87
C THR A 2 22.54 -8.16 8.36
N ARG A 3 21.88 -7.03 8.58
CA ARG A 3 20.46 -6.99 8.96
C ARG A 3 19.58 -7.17 7.74
N ARG A 4 18.64 -8.12 7.79
CA ARG A 4 17.78 -8.48 6.64
C ARG A 4 16.39 -7.85 6.78
N ILE A 5 16.00 -7.06 5.78
CA ILE A 5 14.72 -6.35 5.74
C ILE A 5 13.91 -6.81 4.54
N LEU A 6 12.75 -7.43 4.79
CA LEU A 6 11.82 -7.84 3.76
C LEU A 6 10.81 -6.72 3.48
N CYS A 7 10.74 -6.27 2.22
CA CYS A 7 9.78 -5.28 1.75
C CYS A 7 8.63 -5.99 1.04
N PHE A 8 7.52 -6.17 1.75
CA PHE A 8 6.31 -6.81 1.26
C PHE A 8 5.32 -5.78 0.75
N GLY A 9 5.00 -5.81 -0.54
CA GLY A 9 4.10 -4.81 -1.09
C GLY A 9 3.54 -5.12 -2.47
N ASP A 10 2.91 -4.08 -3.04
CA ASP A 10 2.28 -4.12 -4.35
C ASP A 10 3.16 -3.45 -5.44
N SER A 11 2.52 -2.90 -6.48
CA SER A 11 3.18 -2.18 -7.58
C SER A 11 3.99 -0.97 -7.13
N LEU A 12 3.64 -0.33 -6.01
CA LEU A 12 4.41 0.77 -5.43
C LEU A 12 5.76 0.27 -4.88
N THR A 13 5.80 -0.98 -4.41
CA THR A 13 7.04 -1.63 -3.96
C THR A 13 7.80 -2.27 -5.09
N TRP A 14 7.09 -2.79 -6.10
CA TRP A 14 7.73 -3.33 -7.28
C TRP A 14 8.42 -2.22 -8.07
N GLY A 15 7.85 -1.01 -8.10
CA GLY A 15 8.39 0.13 -8.84
C GLY A 15 7.76 0.24 -10.23
N TRP A 16 6.44 0.20 -10.29
CA TRP A 16 5.67 0.41 -11.51
C TRP A 16 5.87 1.82 -12.08
N ILE A 17 6.26 1.90 -13.36
CA ILE A 17 6.35 3.19 -14.07
C ILE A 17 4.97 3.54 -14.62
N ALA A 18 4.36 4.62 -14.14
CA ALA A 18 3.07 5.08 -14.69
C ALA A 18 3.24 5.54 -16.14
N VAL A 19 2.39 5.03 -17.03
CA VAL A 19 2.30 5.42 -18.45
C VAL A 19 0.89 5.93 -18.76
N PRO A 20 0.71 6.86 -19.73
CA PRO A 20 -0.60 7.42 -20.06
C PRO A 20 -1.66 6.37 -20.41
N GLU A 21 -1.25 5.27 -21.03
CA GLU A 21 -2.09 4.14 -21.45
C GLU A 21 -2.51 3.24 -20.28
N GLY A 22 -2.04 3.54 -19.06
CA GLY A 22 -2.24 2.73 -17.87
C GLY A 22 -1.32 1.51 -17.84
N ALA A 23 -1.38 0.65 -18.85
CA ALA A 23 -0.59 -0.59 -18.99
C ALA A 23 -0.45 -1.01 -20.48
N PRO A 24 0.54 -1.85 -20.85
CA PRO A 24 1.61 -2.40 -20.02
C PRO A 24 2.71 -1.37 -19.70
N THR A 25 3.60 -1.70 -18.77
CA THR A 25 4.74 -0.85 -18.42
C THR A 25 5.97 -1.66 -18.04
N THR A 26 7.04 -0.96 -17.66
CA THR A 26 8.29 -1.49 -17.14
C THR A 26 8.52 -1.10 -15.68
N ARG A 27 9.64 -1.59 -15.12
CA ARG A 27 10.03 -1.41 -13.73
C ARG A 27 11.03 -0.26 -13.60
N PHE A 28 10.90 0.55 -12.55
CA PHE A 28 11.97 1.46 -12.15
C PHE A 28 13.27 0.67 -11.88
N SER A 29 14.41 1.28 -12.22
CA SER A 29 15.71 0.77 -11.82
C SER A 29 15.84 0.73 -10.29
N LEU A 30 16.77 -0.08 -9.79
CA LEU A 30 17.07 -0.16 -8.35
C LEU A 30 17.35 1.22 -7.72
N SER A 31 18.04 2.10 -8.45
CA SER A 31 18.35 3.47 -7.97
C SER A 31 17.13 4.41 -7.90
N ARG A 32 15.96 3.99 -8.42
CA ARG A 32 14.73 4.80 -8.45
C ARG A 32 13.60 4.18 -7.64
N ALA A 33 13.48 2.85 -7.60
CA ALA A 33 12.54 2.17 -6.73
C ALA A 33 12.89 2.44 -5.26
N TRP A 34 11.89 2.68 -4.41
CA TRP A 34 12.15 3.11 -3.02
C TRP A 34 12.92 2.06 -2.22
N THR A 35 12.75 0.78 -2.52
CA THR A 35 13.47 -0.36 -1.93
C THR A 35 14.96 -0.29 -2.23
N GLY A 36 15.35 -0.05 -3.48
CA GLY A 36 16.76 0.11 -3.85
C GLY A 36 17.35 1.45 -3.40
N VAL A 37 16.57 2.55 -3.39
CA VAL A 37 16.99 3.81 -2.75
C VAL A 37 17.23 3.60 -1.26
N MET A 38 16.38 2.84 -0.57
CA MET A 38 16.55 2.50 0.85
C MET A 38 17.80 1.64 1.06
N ALA A 39 18.04 0.62 0.21
CA ALA A 39 19.24 -0.21 0.27
C ALA A 39 20.53 0.65 0.17
N LEU A 40 20.58 1.55 -0.83
CA LEU A 40 21.73 2.45 -1.03
C LEU A 40 21.95 3.39 0.16
N LYS A 41 20.88 3.87 0.80
CA LYS A 41 20.98 4.77 1.96
C LYS A 41 21.37 4.05 3.26
N LEU A 42 20.91 2.82 3.46
CA LEU A 42 21.24 2.01 4.63
C LEU A 42 22.67 1.46 4.56
N GLY A 43 23.18 1.22 3.36
CA GLY A 43 24.54 0.74 3.14
C GLY A 43 24.70 -0.77 3.33
N PRO A 44 25.95 -1.28 3.28
CA PRO A 44 26.24 -2.71 3.15
C PRO A 44 25.91 -3.55 4.39
N ASP A 45 25.66 -2.91 5.53
CA ASP A 45 25.23 -3.60 6.76
C ASP A 45 23.77 -4.08 6.71
N TYR A 46 23.03 -3.72 5.65
CA TYR A 46 21.64 -4.09 5.44
C TYR A 46 21.45 -4.79 4.10
N GLU A 47 20.61 -5.82 4.11
CA GLU A 47 20.15 -6.52 2.92
C GLU A 47 18.65 -6.30 2.77
N ILE A 48 18.24 -5.85 1.58
CA ILE A 48 16.84 -5.62 1.24
C ILE A 48 16.33 -6.78 0.38
N VAL A 49 15.32 -7.47 0.88
CA VAL A 49 14.61 -8.53 0.16
C VAL A 49 13.31 -7.94 -0.39
N GLU A 50 13.18 -7.91 -1.72
CA GLU A 50 12.00 -7.35 -2.39
C GLU A 50 10.95 -8.44 -2.66
N GLU A 51 9.84 -8.41 -1.93
CA GLU A 51 8.68 -9.28 -2.14
C GLU A 51 7.50 -8.45 -2.63
N ALA A 52 7.57 -8.03 -3.89
CA ALA A 52 6.65 -7.06 -4.47
C ALA A 52 5.89 -7.62 -5.67
N LEU A 53 4.57 -7.50 -5.65
CA LEU A 53 3.69 -8.03 -6.70
C LEU A 53 2.64 -7.00 -7.10
N ASN A 54 2.64 -6.60 -8.37
CA ASN A 54 1.64 -5.69 -8.92
C ASN A 54 0.22 -6.18 -8.60
N ALA A 55 -0.68 -5.26 -8.25
CA ALA A 55 -2.07 -5.52 -7.89
C ALA A 55 -2.32 -6.33 -6.60
N ARG A 56 -1.29 -6.71 -5.83
CA ARG A 56 -1.45 -7.44 -4.56
C ARG A 56 -2.35 -6.69 -3.57
N THR A 57 -3.25 -7.42 -2.92
CA THR A 57 -4.15 -6.96 -1.86
C THR A 57 -3.64 -7.37 -0.49
N THR A 58 -4.25 -6.84 0.57
CA THR A 58 -3.93 -7.31 1.93
C THR A 58 -4.35 -8.77 2.14
N SER A 59 -5.62 -9.09 1.94
CA SER A 59 -6.19 -10.37 2.40
C SER A 59 -7.41 -10.84 1.61
N ILE A 60 -7.60 -10.36 0.38
CA ILE A 60 -8.74 -10.72 -0.46
C ILE A 60 -8.27 -11.31 -1.79
N ASP A 61 -8.97 -12.36 -2.23
CA ASP A 61 -8.74 -12.94 -3.54
C ASP A 61 -9.24 -11.99 -4.62
N ASP A 62 -8.42 -11.75 -5.64
CA ASP A 62 -8.88 -11.04 -6.83
C ASP A 62 -9.69 -12.03 -7.69
N PRO A 63 -10.88 -11.65 -8.17
CA PRO A 63 -11.72 -12.53 -8.99
C PRO A 63 -11.09 -12.89 -10.34
N VAL A 64 -10.08 -12.14 -10.79
CA VAL A 64 -9.40 -12.32 -12.08
C VAL A 64 -8.06 -13.03 -11.93
N ASP A 65 -7.35 -12.83 -10.81
CA ASP A 65 -5.98 -13.34 -10.64
C ASP A 65 -5.73 -13.97 -9.25
N PRO A 66 -5.51 -15.29 -9.17
CA PRO A 66 -5.38 -16.02 -7.91
C PRO A 66 -4.07 -15.71 -7.16
N ARG A 67 -3.15 -14.95 -7.75
CA ARG A 67 -1.83 -14.65 -7.15
C ARG A 67 -1.88 -13.46 -6.19
N LEU A 68 -2.96 -12.68 -6.20
CA LEU A 68 -2.96 -11.33 -5.63
C LEU A 68 -3.26 -11.25 -4.13
N ASN A 69 -3.66 -12.35 -3.48
CA ASN A 69 -3.92 -12.35 -2.05
C ASN A 69 -2.62 -12.37 -1.24
N GLY A 70 -2.24 -11.22 -0.69
CA GLY A 70 -1.01 -11.10 0.11
C GLY A 70 -0.97 -12.06 1.31
N SER A 71 -2.11 -12.25 1.99
CA SER A 71 -2.18 -13.12 3.17
C SER A 71 -2.05 -14.61 2.86
N ALA A 72 -2.37 -15.03 1.63
CA ALA A 72 -2.16 -16.40 1.19
C ALA A 72 -0.67 -16.68 0.94
N TYR A 73 0.08 -15.68 0.49
CA TYR A 73 1.49 -15.84 0.10
C TYR A 73 2.49 -15.53 1.23
N LEU A 74 2.19 -14.55 2.10
CA LEU A 74 3.15 -14.04 3.09
C LEU A 74 3.79 -15.11 4.00
N PRO A 75 3.08 -16.14 4.51
CA PRO A 75 3.72 -17.17 5.33
C PRO A 75 4.85 -17.91 4.62
N VAL A 76 4.68 -18.18 3.31
CA VAL A 76 5.72 -18.83 2.49
C VAL A 76 6.91 -17.90 2.33
N ALA A 77 6.68 -16.63 1.98
CA ALA A 77 7.75 -15.64 1.84
C ALA A 77 8.57 -15.48 3.14
N LEU A 78 7.92 -15.43 4.30
CA LEU A 78 8.61 -15.34 5.59
C LEU A 78 9.49 -16.55 5.83
N ALA A 79 8.95 -17.75 5.65
CA ALA A 79 9.69 -19.00 5.84
C ALA A 79 10.90 -19.12 4.90
N SER A 80 10.73 -18.72 3.63
CA SER A 80 11.78 -18.77 2.61
C SER A 80 12.95 -17.80 2.85
N HIS A 81 12.72 -16.72 3.60
CA HIS A 81 13.71 -15.63 3.74
C HIS A 81 14.32 -15.50 5.13
N PHE A 82 13.96 -16.34 6.10
CA PHE A 82 14.61 -16.36 7.42
C PHE A 82 16.12 -16.62 7.29
N PRO A 83 16.98 -15.93 8.08
CA PRO A 83 16.66 -14.97 9.14
C PRO A 83 16.19 -13.60 8.63
N LEU A 84 15.27 -12.95 9.36
CA LEU A 84 14.77 -11.60 9.09
C LEU A 84 14.81 -10.74 10.36
N ASP A 85 15.17 -9.47 10.24
CA ASP A 85 15.17 -8.49 11.34
C ASP A 85 13.93 -7.60 11.32
N LEU A 86 13.42 -7.28 10.13
CA LEU A 86 12.28 -6.40 9.90
C LEU A 86 11.50 -6.81 8.66
N VAL A 87 10.17 -6.74 8.75
CA VAL A 87 9.26 -6.80 7.61
C VAL A 87 8.56 -5.46 7.48
N ILE A 88 8.72 -4.80 6.33
CA ILE A 88 7.99 -3.60 5.96
C ILE A 88 6.82 -4.01 5.08
N ILE A 89 5.60 -3.65 5.48
CA ILE A 89 4.38 -3.96 4.73
C ILE A 89 3.76 -2.65 4.22
N MET A 90 3.73 -2.47 2.90
CA MET A 90 3.02 -1.38 2.25
C MET A 90 2.00 -1.94 1.26
N LEU A 91 0.77 -2.11 1.75
CA LEU A 91 -0.39 -2.63 1.01
C LEU A 91 -1.64 -1.85 1.39
N GLY A 92 -2.73 -2.08 0.67
CA GLY A 92 -4.05 -1.49 0.92
C GLY A 92 -4.56 -0.66 -0.26
N THR A 93 -3.70 -0.25 -1.19
CA THR A 93 -4.11 0.46 -2.41
C THR A 93 -5.09 -0.38 -3.22
N ASN A 94 -4.74 -1.63 -3.53
CA ASN A 94 -5.57 -2.48 -4.38
C ASN A 94 -6.88 -2.91 -3.70
N ASP A 95 -6.91 -3.02 -2.38
CA ASP A 95 -8.15 -3.31 -1.65
C ASP A 95 -9.20 -2.20 -1.80
N THR A 96 -8.79 -0.98 -2.20
CA THR A 96 -9.72 0.13 -2.43
C THR A 96 -10.50 0.03 -3.73
N LYS A 97 -10.10 -0.84 -4.67
CA LYS A 97 -10.78 -1.04 -5.95
C LYS A 97 -12.27 -1.26 -5.75
N SER A 98 -13.07 -0.64 -6.61
CA SER A 98 -14.52 -0.53 -6.49
C SER A 98 -15.20 -1.89 -6.34
N TYR A 99 -14.74 -2.90 -7.08
CA TYR A 99 -15.30 -4.24 -7.08
C TYR A 99 -15.08 -5.06 -5.80
N TYR A 100 -14.09 -4.70 -4.95
CA TYR A 100 -13.91 -5.38 -3.66
C TYR A 100 -14.87 -4.91 -2.58
N ARG A 101 -15.48 -3.73 -2.73
CA ARG A 101 -16.45 -3.15 -1.79
C ARG A 101 -15.97 -3.10 -0.33
N ARG A 102 -14.65 -2.99 -0.10
CA ARG A 102 -14.07 -2.84 1.24
C ARG A 102 -14.09 -1.39 1.72
N THR A 103 -14.40 -1.23 3.00
CA THR A 103 -14.19 -0.02 3.80
C THR A 103 -12.73 0.10 4.24
N SER A 104 -12.28 1.31 4.61
CA SER A 104 -10.92 1.50 5.14
C SER A 104 -10.65 0.67 6.41
N TYR A 105 -11.68 0.38 7.21
CA TYR A 105 -11.56 -0.47 8.39
C TYR A 105 -11.33 -1.95 8.01
N GLU A 106 -12.09 -2.49 7.05
CA GLU A 106 -11.88 -3.87 6.57
C GLU A 106 -10.50 -4.06 5.94
N ILE A 107 -9.97 -3.03 5.27
CA ILE A 107 -8.59 -3.03 4.76
C ILE A 107 -7.59 -3.10 5.93
N ALA A 108 -7.84 -2.39 7.03
CA ALA A 108 -7.01 -2.47 8.23
C ALA A 108 -7.13 -3.82 8.95
N VAL A 109 -8.29 -4.48 8.91
CA VAL A 109 -8.44 -5.87 9.35
C VAL A 109 -7.62 -6.82 8.46
N GLY A 110 -7.60 -6.59 7.15
CA GLY A 110 -6.71 -7.34 6.26
C GLY A 110 -5.23 -7.14 6.58
N MET A 111 -4.81 -5.90 6.85
CA MET A 111 -3.46 -5.58 7.32
C MET A 111 -3.13 -6.24 8.67
N SER A 112 -4.08 -6.31 9.61
CA SER A 112 -3.86 -6.94 10.91
C SER A 112 -3.56 -8.44 10.77
N LYS A 113 -4.20 -9.14 9.81
CA LYS A 113 -3.90 -10.52 9.47
C LYS A 113 -2.43 -10.69 9.05
N LEU A 114 -1.92 -9.81 8.18
CA LEU A 114 -0.52 -9.84 7.75
C LEU A 114 0.45 -9.58 8.91
N VAL A 115 0.13 -8.58 9.75
CA VAL A 115 0.91 -8.28 10.95
C VAL A 115 0.97 -9.49 11.88
N CYS A 116 -0.15 -10.18 12.12
CA CYS A 116 -0.18 -11.39 12.92
C CYS A 116 0.71 -12.49 12.32
N GLN A 117 0.63 -12.73 11.01
CA GLN A 117 1.48 -13.71 10.32
C GLN A 117 2.98 -13.45 10.55
N VAL A 118 3.40 -12.18 10.48
CA VAL A 118 4.80 -11.80 10.78
C VAL A 118 5.13 -12.07 12.24
N LEU A 119 4.31 -11.63 13.18
CA LEU A 119 4.60 -11.75 14.62
C LEU A 119 4.61 -13.21 15.12
N THR A 120 3.87 -14.10 14.46
CA THR A 120 3.80 -15.52 14.78
C THR A 120 4.75 -16.38 13.94
N SER A 121 5.65 -15.79 13.16
CA SER A 121 6.52 -16.53 12.23
C SER A 121 7.79 -17.11 12.86
N ALA A 122 7.99 -16.94 14.18
CA ALA A 122 9.17 -17.44 14.87
C ALA A 122 9.39 -18.93 14.62
N GLY A 123 10.65 -19.32 14.42
CA GLY A 123 11.06 -20.68 14.09
C GLY A 123 10.98 -21.02 12.61
N GLY A 124 10.20 -20.30 11.80
CA GLY A 124 10.04 -20.61 10.38
C GLY A 124 9.69 -22.08 10.15
N LEU A 125 10.53 -22.80 9.40
CA LEU A 125 10.47 -24.26 9.26
C LEU A 125 11.71 -24.90 9.87
N GLY A 126 11.60 -25.40 11.11
CA GLY A 126 12.68 -26.14 11.77
C GLY A 126 13.90 -25.31 12.18
N THR A 127 13.76 -23.99 12.34
CA THR A 127 14.84 -23.08 12.74
C THR A 127 14.62 -22.52 14.16
N VAL A 128 15.64 -21.84 14.69
CA VAL A 128 15.57 -21.14 15.99
C VAL A 128 15.43 -19.63 15.83
N TYR A 129 15.19 -19.14 14.60
CA TYR A 129 15.16 -17.70 14.35
C TYR A 129 13.93 -17.05 14.99
N PRO A 130 14.09 -15.89 15.66
CA PRO A 130 12.96 -15.17 16.21
C PRO A 130 12.10 -14.57 15.10
N ALA A 131 10.81 -14.35 15.38
CA ALA A 131 9.97 -13.52 14.51
C ALA A 131 10.59 -12.12 14.35
N PRO A 132 10.62 -11.56 13.12
CA PRO A 132 11.14 -10.23 12.85
C PRO A 132 10.24 -9.15 13.46
N ARG A 133 10.75 -7.92 13.53
CA ARG A 133 9.89 -6.75 13.77
C ARG A 133 9.02 -6.51 12.55
N VAL A 134 7.93 -5.77 12.73
CA VAL A 134 7.03 -5.39 11.64
C VAL A 134 6.82 -3.88 11.63
N LEU A 135 6.90 -3.29 10.44
CA LEU A 135 6.61 -1.91 10.13
C LEU A 135 5.46 -1.84 9.11
N VAL A 136 4.33 -1.30 9.53
CA VAL A 136 3.19 -1.04 8.64
C VAL A 136 3.32 0.37 8.05
N VAL A 137 3.23 0.47 6.72
CA VAL A 137 3.29 1.73 5.97
C VAL A 137 1.97 1.93 5.24
N ALA A 138 1.28 3.03 5.52
CA ALA A 138 0.12 3.43 4.74
C ALA A 138 0.58 3.98 3.38
N PRO A 139 0.01 3.48 2.25
CA PRO A 139 0.34 4.00 0.93
C PRO A 139 -0.14 5.46 0.76
N PRO A 140 0.51 6.26 -0.10
CA PRO A 140 0.05 7.62 -0.40
C PRO A 140 -1.33 7.58 -1.08
N PRO A 141 -2.23 8.55 -0.82
CA PRO A 141 -3.53 8.60 -1.49
C PRO A 141 -3.39 8.70 -3.01
N LEU A 142 -4.27 8.04 -3.75
CA LEU A 142 -4.31 8.11 -5.21
C LEU A 142 -4.45 9.55 -5.71
N GLY A 143 -3.59 9.93 -6.65
CA GLY A 143 -3.75 11.15 -7.44
C GLY A 143 -4.85 11.04 -8.49
N PRO A 144 -5.09 12.09 -9.27
CA PRO A 144 -6.02 12.05 -10.40
C PRO A 144 -5.62 10.95 -11.40
N LEU A 145 -6.59 10.13 -11.81
CA LEU A 145 -6.42 9.09 -12.83
C LEU A 145 -6.95 9.61 -14.16
N THR A 146 -6.20 9.42 -15.25
CA THR A 146 -6.57 9.87 -16.60
C THR A 146 -7.24 8.78 -17.43
N ASP A 147 -6.86 7.53 -17.21
CA ASP A 147 -7.42 6.39 -17.95
C ASP A 147 -8.84 6.04 -17.42
N PRO A 148 -9.86 5.96 -18.29
CA PRO A 148 -11.24 5.67 -17.88
C PRO A 148 -11.40 4.31 -17.19
N TRP A 149 -10.63 3.30 -17.58
CA TRP A 149 -10.71 1.98 -16.95
C TRP A 149 -10.19 2.03 -15.51
N LEU A 150 -9.07 2.72 -15.28
CA LEU A 150 -8.54 2.96 -13.95
C LEU A 150 -9.49 3.81 -13.09
N GLN A 151 -10.18 4.80 -13.67
CA GLN A 151 -11.17 5.62 -12.96
C GLN A 151 -12.32 4.77 -12.42
N GLU A 152 -12.89 3.86 -13.22
CA GLU A 152 -13.96 2.96 -12.76
C GLU A 152 -13.43 1.91 -11.76
N MET A 153 -12.24 1.36 -12.02
CA MET A 153 -11.62 0.38 -11.13
C MET A 153 -11.31 0.96 -9.75
N PHE A 154 -10.91 2.23 -9.68
CA PHE A 154 -10.58 2.93 -8.44
C PHE A 154 -11.62 4.00 -8.07
N ASP A 155 -12.87 3.83 -8.48
CA ASP A 155 -13.94 4.72 -8.04
C ASP A 155 -14.02 4.74 -6.50
N CYS A 156 -14.12 5.93 -5.92
CA CYS A 156 -14.07 6.17 -4.46
C CYS A 156 -12.79 5.71 -3.73
N ALA A 157 -11.74 5.33 -4.44
CA ALA A 157 -10.53 4.80 -3.81
C ALA A 157 -9.79 5.86 -2.99
N ARG A 158 -9.76 7.11 -3.48
CA ARG A 158 -9.03 8.21 -2.84
C ARG A 158 -9.55 8.48 -1.42
N GLU A 159 -10.86 8.53 -1.24
CA GLU A 159 -11.53 8.74 0.05
C GLU A 159 -11.15 7.63 1.03
N LYS A 160 -11.18 6.37 0.59
CA LYS A 160 -10.76 5.23 1.41
C LYS A 160 -9.28 5.32 1.80
N MET A 161 -8.42 5.71 0.86
CA MET A 161 -6.97 5.81 1.10
C MET A 161 -6.60 6.92 2.08
N LEU A 162 -7.32 8.04 2.07
CA LEU A 162 -7.12 9.12 3.05
C LEU A 162 -7.34 8.63 4.51
N GLU A 163 -8.24 7.68 4.71
CA GLU A 163 -8.50 7.09 6.03
C GLU A 163 -7.52 5.98 6.41
N LEU A 164 -6.79 5.37 5.46
CA LEU A 164 -5.89 4.23 5.76
C LEU A 164 -4.81 4.59 6.77
N ALA A 165 -4.24 5.79 6.70
CA ALA A 165 -3.20 6.21 7.64
C ALA A 165 -3.72 6.27 9.09
N LYS A 166 -4.95 6.74 9.29
CA LYS A 166 -5.63 6.76 10.59
C LYS A 166 -5.94 5.33 11.05
N GLN A 167 -6.49 4.50 10.18
CA GLN A 167 -6.85 3.12 10.51
C GLN A 167 -5.61 2.28 10.87
N TYR A 168 -4.53 2.41 10.11
CA TYR A 168 -3.27 1.70 10.38
C TYR A 168 -2.61 2.20 11.66
N ARG A 169 -2.72 3.50 11.99
CA ARG A 169 -2.29 4.05 13.29
C ARG A 169 -3.15 3.53 14.46
N ALA A 170 -4.45 3.34 14.27
CA ALA A 170 -5.32 2.77 15.29
C ALA A 170 -5.00 1.28 15.54
N LEU A 171 -4.88 0.49 14.46
CA LEU A 171 -4.39 -0.90 14.50
C LEU A 171 -3.04 -0.96 15.23
N ALA A 172 -2.15 -0.03 14.90
CA ALA A 172 -0.85 0.08 15.51
C ALA A 172 -0.88 0.24 17.02
N GLY A 173 -1.67 1.19 17.51
CA GLY A 173 -1.88 1.41 18.94
C GLY A 173 -2.44 0.17 19.63
N PHE A 174 -3.42 -0.48 19.00
CA PHE A 174 -4.06 -1.69 19.52
C PHE A 174 -3.09 -2.87 19.66
N MET A 175 -2.18 -3.06 18.69
CA MET A 175 -1.22 -4.17 18.69
C MET A 175 -0.02 -3.92 19.63
N LYS A 176 0.42 -2.66 19.81
CA LYS A 176 1.49 -2.31 20.76
C LYS A 176 1.15 -2.68 22.21
N GLY A 177 -0.13 -2.56 22.60
CA GLY A 177 -0.58 -2.98 23.93
C GLY A 177 -0.37 -4.48 24.21
N ARG A 178 -0.11 -5.29 23.17
CA ARG A 178 0.02 -6.75 23.27
C ARG A 178 1.45 -7.27 23.04
N THR A 179 2.33 -6.52 22.37
CA THR A 179 3.71 -6.98 22.07
C THR A 179 4.75 -5.85 22.02
N ARG A 180 5.94 -6.06 22.61
CA ARG A 180 7.06 -5.09 22.58
C ARG A 180 7.87 -5.08 21.26
N LYS A 181 7.59 -6.00 20.32
CA LYS A 181 8.33 -6.17 19.05
C LYS A 181 7.82 -5.25 17.91
N TRP A 182 7.20 -4.14 18.25
CA TRP A 182 6.28 -3.45 17.35
C TRP A 182 6.65 -1.98 17.16
N GLN A 183 6.90 -1.57 15.91
CA GLN A 183 7.22 -0.20 15.53
C GLN A 183 6.36 0.21 14.32
N ALA A 184 5.19 0.83 14.55
CA ALA A 184 4.57 1.62 13.50
C ALA A 184 5.40 2.88 13.29
N ALA A 185 5.89 3.07 12.07
CA ALA A 185 6.12 4.40 11.55
C ALA A 185 4.81 4.85 10.91
N THR A 186 4.28 5.95 11.39
CA THR A 186 3.19 6.61 10.69
C THR A 186 3.76 7.62 9.72
N ILE A 187 3.36 7.48 8.44
CA ILE A 187 3.33 8.48 7.36
C ILE A 187 4.70 8.98 6.84
N CYS A 188 4.90 8.83 5.52
CA CYS A 188 5.70 9.75 4.72
C CYS A 188 4.81 10.99 4.42
N PRO A 189 5.04 12.16 5.02
CA PRO A 189 4.14 13.32 4.95
C PRO A 189 4.23 14.10 3.64
N LEU A 190 4.65 13.47 2.52
CA LEU A 190 4.86 14.20 1.28
C LEU A 190 3.57 14.58 0.53
N PHE A 191 2.40 14.07 0.90
CA PHE A 191 1.18 14.29 0.12
C PHE A 191 -0.11 14.30 0.97
N LEU A 192 -0.38 15.42 1.66
CA LEU A 192 -1.74 15.76 2.09
C LEU A 192 -2.15 17.08 1.41
N PRO A 193 -3.06 17.09 0.41
CA PRO A 193 -3.83 18.28 0.12
C PRO A 193 -5.03 18.37 1.08
N GLY A 194 -5.46 19.59 1.38
CA GLY A 194 -6.50 19.93 2.35
C GLY A 194 -7.89 19.33 2.09
N PRO A 195 -8.87 19.62 2.97
CA PRO A 195 -10.16 18.95 2.97
C PRO A 195 -10.97 19.28 1.71
N MET A 196 -11.26 18.26 0.90
CA MET A 196 -12.31 18.30 -0.12
C MET A 196 -13.26 17.13 0.15
N GLN A 197 -14.49 17.43 0.57
CA GLN A 197 -15.54 16.45 0.72
C GLN A 197 -16.11 16.14 -0.67
N ALA A 198 -15.63 15.07 -1.31
CA ALA A 198 -16.38 14.42 -2.37
C ALA A 198 -17.07 13.20 -1.73
N GLN A 199 -18.40 13.25 -1.66
CA GLN A 199 -19.19 12.13 -1.17
C GLN A 199 -19.23 11.04 -2.25
N CYS A 200 -18.94 9.80 -1.86
CA CYS A 200 -19.13 8.63 -2.71
C CYS A 200 -20.55 8.57 -3.25
N ARG A 201 -20.69 8.25 -4.54
CA ARG A 201 -21.99 7.95 -5.11
C ARG A 201 -22.52 6.67 -4.44
N PRO A 202 -23.77 6.64 -3.96
CA PRO A 202 -24.39 5.41 -3.53
C PRO A 202 -24.30 4.39 -4.67
N THR A 203 -23.94 3.15 -4.35
CA THR A 203 -24.09 2.02 -5.26
C THR A 203 -25.50 2.07 -5.81
N ARG A 204 -25.65 2.18 -7.15
CA ARG A 204 -26.97 2.05 -7.78
C ARG A 204 -27.49 0.66 -7.45
N ASP A 205 -28.42 0.61 -6.51
CA ASP A 205 -29.27 -0.53 -6.31
C ASP A 205 -30.08 -0.72 -7.59
N SER A 206 -29.81 -1.79 -8.34
CA SER A 206 -30.46 -2.09 -9.61
C SER A 206 -31.92 -2.53 -9.46
N SER A 207 -32.55 -2.25 -8.32
CA SER A 207 -33.93 -2.66 -8.00
C SER A 207 -34.97 -1.53 -8.02
N ARG A 208 -34.64 -0.31 -8.48
CA ARG A 208 -35.64 0.75 -8.70
C ARG A 208 -35.38 1.54 -9.96
N GLY A 209 -36.24 1.34 -10.96
CA GLY A 209 -36.34 2.21 -12.11
C GLY A 209 -36.89 3.57 -11.70
N ASP A 210 -36.19 4.64 -12.04
CA ASP A 210 -36.83 5.93 -12.21
C ASP A 210 -36.11 6.73 -13.31
N ALA A 211 -36.91 7.29 -14.20
CA ALA A 211 -36.54 7.98 -15.41
C ALA A 211 -36.56 9.48 -15.16
N SER A 212 -35.40 10.13 -15.10
CA SER A 212 -35.28 11.54 -15.53
C SER A 212 -33.81 11.93 -15.75
N ARG A 213 -33.42 12.01 -17.02
CA ARG A 213 -32.17 12.67 -17.45
C ARG A 213 -32.41 14.18 -17.50
N ARG A 214 -31.56 14.97 -16.82
CA ARG A 214 -31.26 16.35 -17.22
C ARG A 214 -29.78 16.47 -17.55
N ARG A 215 -29.49 16.76 -18.81
CA ARG A 215 -28.17 17.07 -19.36
C ARG A 215 -27.70 18.43 -18.81
N ARG A 216 -26.43 18.54 -18.40
CA ARG A 216 -25.68 19.81 -18.38
C ARG A 216 -24.39 19.59 -19.19
N GLY A 217 -24.13 20.52 -20.11
CA GLY A 217 -23.07 20.46 -21.12
C GLY A 217 -21.65 20.67 -20.57
N PRO A 218 -20.63 20.56 -21.44
CA PRO A 218 -19.22 20.53 -21.03
C PRO A 218 -18.69 21.95 -20.80
N GLY A 219 -18.17 22.20 -19.61
CA GLY A 219 -17.33 23.37 -19.32
C GLY A 219 -15.88 23.06 -19.66
N ASN A 220 -15.33 23.74 -20.65
CA ASN A 220 -13.91 23.75 -21.00
C ASN A 220 -13.08 24.32 -19.84
N TRP A 221 -12.04 23.60 -19.41
CA TRP A 221 -10.93 24.18 -18.64
C TRP A 221 -9.60 23.58 -19.10
N GLN A 222 -8.73 24.44 -19.65
CA GLN A 222 -7.36 24.15 -20.04
C GLN A 222 -6.37 24.45 -18.90
N PHE A 223 -5.16 23.87 -19.03
CA PHE A 223 -3.88 24.17 -18.36
C PHE A 223 -3.68 23.60 -16.94
N GLY A 224 -2.48 23.16 -16.53
CA GLY A 224 -1.17 23.13 -17.19
C GLY A 224 -0.18 22.32 -16.34
N ALA A 225 0.81 21.70 -17.00
CA ALA A 225 1.85 20.91 -16.35
C ALA A 225 2.78 21.79 -15.51
N LYS A 226 3.02 21.44 -14.25
CA LYS A 226 4.18 21.93 -13.50
C LYS A 226 4.90 20.80 -12.76
N ALA A 227 6.21 20.85 -12.94
CA ALA A 227 7.23 19.86 -12.63
C ALA A 227 7.46 19.63 -11.13
N TRP A 228 8.02 18.45 -10.87
CA TRP A 228 8.57 17.99 -9.60
C TRP A 228 9.85 18.76 -9.24
N HIS A 229 9.92 19.31 -8.03
CA HIS A 229 11.19 19.71 -7.41
C HIS A 229 11.28 19.13 -5.99
N PRO A 230 12.45 18.59 -5.59
CA PRO A 230 12.67 18.08 -4.24
C PRO A 230 12.96 19.26 -3.29
N LEU A 231 12.18 19.39 -2.22
CA LEU A 231 12.51 20.30 -1.12
C LEU A 231 13.53 19.63 -0.20
N GLU A 232 14.59 20.37 0.06
CA GLU A 232 15.76 19.98 0.84
C GLU A 232 15.44 19.79 2.34
N ARG A 233 16.13 18.80 2.90
CA ARG A 233 16.61 18.62 4.29
C ARG A 233 15.89 19.37 5.42
N THR A 234 15.36 18.58 6.35
CA THR A 234 15.52 18.83 7.80
C THR A 234 15.94 17.54 8.52
N PRO A 235 16.98 17.56 9.38
CA PRO A 235 17.46 16.40 10.09
C PRO A 235 16.68 16.22 11.39
N SER A 236 16.09 15.05 11.61
CA SER A 236 15.63 14.66 12.94
C SER A 236 16.18 13.27 13.27
N ARG A 237 17.18 13.29 14.15
CA ARG A 237 17.71 12.15 14.91
C ARG A 237 16.55 11.37 15.52
N LEU A 238 16.55 10.05 15.35
CA LEU A 238 15.92 9.10 16.26
C LEU A 238 16.70 7.79 16.12
N ILE A 239 17.40 7.46 17.21
CA ILE A 239 17.99 6.16 17.52
C ILE A 239 16.84 5.18 17.77
#